data_AF-A0A2T0WN81-F1
#
_entry.id   AF-A0A2T0WN81-F1
#
_cell.length_a   1.000
_cell.length_b   1.000
_cell.length_c   1.000
_cell.angle_alpha   90.00
_cell.angle_beta   90.00
_cell.angle_gamma   90.00
#
_symmetry.space_group_name_H-M   'P 1'
#
loop_
_entity.id
_entity.type
_entity.pdbx_description
1 polymer ?
#
loop_
_entity_poly.entity_id
_entity_poly.type
_entity_poly.pdbx_seq_one_letter_code
_entity_poly.pdbx_strand_id
1 'polypeptide(L)'
;MKKISMFLITTGMAFTVACSGGKTEEERYVYEGDKIVDEVTGDEYIMEEDDVITVIHKDGSKEKLAIDETPFYESALSEEYINSLESRYLARKESLLAEKKDKLKEARKSRYAEFSDDDLLERFKQAHKDGLDMTRQLDMMAELVDRGLVSGDEAADLLEIDPKMMDLDIELEEPVEEVEN
;
A
#
# COMPACT_ATOMS: atom_id res chain seq x y z
N MET A 1 -30.64 3.50 -67.32
CA MET A 1 -30.48 3.25 -65.87
C MET A 1 -28.98 3.25 -65.60
N LYS A 2 -28.35 3.99 -64.68
CA LYS A 2 -28.70 4.89 -63.58
C LYS A 2 -27.44 5.79 -63.37
N LYS A 3 -27.66 7.10 -63.20
CA LYS A 3 -27.05 8.03 -62.21
C LYS A 3 -25.51 8.06 -62.09
N ILE A 4 -24.82 9.12 -62.53
CA ILE A 4 -24.61 10.44 -61.89
C ILE A 4 -23.49 10.43 -60.83
N SER A 5 -22.51 11.31 -61.09
CA SER A 5 -21.62 12.07 -60.19
C SER A 5 -20.43 11.38 -59.51
N MET A 6 -19.19 11.85 -59.69
CA MET A 6 -18.59 13.16 -59.31
C MET A 6 -18.06 13.10 -57.87
N PHE A 7 -16.74 13.03 -57.69
CA PHE A 7 -15.90 14.10 -57.12
C PHE A 7 -14.55 13.53 -56.64
N LEU A 8 -13.49 13.95 -57.34
CA LEU A 8 -12.15 14.07 -56.80
C LEU A 8 -12.18 15.21 -55.76
N ILE A 9 -12.14 14.91 -54.46
CA ILE A 9 -11.70 15.88 -53.44
C ILE A 9 -10.81 15.16 -52.44
N THR A 10 -9.52 15.22 -52.75
CA THR A 10 -8.44 15.35 -51.77
C THR A 10 -8.88 16.30 -50.65
N THR A 11 -9.29 15.74 -49.53
CA THR A 11 -9.41 16.44 -48.25
C THR A 11 -8.27 15.86 -47.41
N GLY A 12 -7.08 16.46 -47.32
CA GLY A 12 -6.86 17.90 -47.39
C GLY A 12 -7.44 18.60 -46.16
N MET A 13 -7.54 17.94 -45.01
CA MET A 13 -7.42 18.62 -43.72
C MET A 13 -5.91 18.90 -43.58
N ALA A 14 -5.36 20.03 -44.03
CA ALA A 14 -5.66 21.38 -43.54
C ALA A 14 -5.83 21.38 -42.02
N PHE A 15 -4.89 20.74 -41.30
CA PHE A 15 -4.52 21.24 -39.98
C PHE A 15 -3.86 22.60 -40.20
N THR A 16 -4.71 23.61 -40.09
CA THR A 16 -4.37 25.01 -40.09
C THR A 16 -3.40 25.27 -38.95
N VAL A 17 -2.17 25.60 -39.32
CA VAL A 17 -1.23 26.35 -38.49
C VAL A 17 -1.89 27.70 -38.20
N ALA A 18 -2.52 27.81 -37.02
CA ALA A 18 -2.58 29.01 -36.20
C ALA A 18 -3.64 28.86 -35.10
N CYS A 19 -3.24 28.35 -33.95
CA CYS A 19 -3.54 29.04 -32.70
C CYS A 19 -2.37 28.76 -31.76
N SER A 20 -1.47 29.73 -31.70
CA SER A 20 -0.45 29.91 -30.67
C SER A 20 -1.09 30.15 -29.30
N GLY A 21 -1.86 29.19 -28.81
CA GLY A 21 -2.20 29.05 -27.41
C GLY A 21 -1.28 27.95 -26.90
N GLY A 22 -0.14 28.32 -26.32
CA GLY A 22 0.61 27.38 -25.52
C GLY A 22 -0.38 26.77 -24.54
N LYS A 23 -0.42 25.42 -24.46
CA LYS A 23 -1.08 24.75 -23.34
C LYS A 23 -0.63 25.48 -22.07
N THR A 24 -1.58 25.82 -21.21
CA THR A 24 -1.21 26.32 -19.88
C THR A 24 -0.29 25.30 -19.21
N GLU A 25 0.61 25.72 -18.32
CA GLU A 25 1.56 24.77 -17.68
C GLU A 25 0.83 23.57 -17.07
N GLU A 26 -0.40 23.75 -16.59
CA GLU A 26 -1.28 22.71 -16.07
C GLU A 26 -1.81 21.73 -17.14
N GLU A 27 -2.09 22.17 -18.37
CA GLU A 27 -2.58 21.32 -19.47
C GLU A 27 -1.46 20.52 -20.16
N ARG A 28 -0.20 20.80 -19.84
CA ARG A 28 0.97 20.11 -20.39
C ARG A 28 1.20 18.75 -19.74
N TYR A 29 0.83 18.62 -18.47
CA TYR A 29 1.06 17.44 -17.66
C TYR A 29 -0.24 16.66 -17.53
N VAL A 30 -0.21 15.38 -17.90
CA VAL A 30 -1.39 14.51 -17.85
C VAL A 30 -1.12 13.33 -16.93
N TYR A 31 -2.08 13.03 -16.05
CA TYR A 31 -2.01 11.85 -15.21
C TYR A 31 -2.41 10.60 -16.00
N GLU A 32 -1.50 9.63 -16.05
CA GLU A 32 -1.71 8.34 -16.70
C GLU A 32 -1.43 7.20 -15.71
N GLY A 33 -2.42 6.85 -14.89
CA GLY A 33 -2.32 5.68 -14.02
C GLY A 33 -1.37 5.88 -12.85
N ASP A 34 -0.10 5.51 -12.98
CA ASP A 34 0.91 5.61 -11.91
C ASP A 34 1.93 6.73 -12.14
N LYS A 35 1.84 7.44 -13.27
CA LYS A 35 2.81 8.44 -13.71
C LYS A 35 2.13 9.73 -14.16
N ILE A 36 2.90 10.81 -14.14
CA ILE A 36 2.57 12.05 -14.85
C ILE A 36 3.37 12.06 -16.14
N VAL A 37 2.73 12.37 -17.26
CA VAL A 37 3.37 12.47 -18.57
C VAL A 37 3.37 13.92 -19.03
N ASP A 38 4.55 14.43 -19.39
CA ASP A 38 4.68 15.71 -20.09
C ASP A 38 4.40 15.50 -21.57
N GLU A 39 3.25 15.98 -22.06
CA GLU A 39 2.84 15.78 -23.45
C GLU A 39 3.72 16.54 -24.46
N VAL A 40 4.57 17.47 -24.01
CA VAL A 40 5.46 18.26 -24.86
C VAL A 40 6.83 17.60 -24.99
N THR A 41 7.44 17.17 -23.89
CA THR A 41 8.78 16.54 -23.91
C THR A 41 8.70 15.03 -24.08
N GLY A 42 7.59 14.41 -23.63
CA GLY A 42 7.44 12.96 -23.51
C GLY A 42 8.12 12.38 -22.27
N ASP A 43 8.47 13.22 -21.28
CA ASP A 43 9.05 12.76 -20.03
C ASP A 43 7.98 12.17 -19.11
N GLU A 44 8.32 11.06 -18.45
CA GLU A 44 7.44 10.37 -17.51
C GLU A 44 7.96 10.55 -16.08
N TYR A 45 7.11 11.06 -15.19
CA TYR A 45 7.44 11.32 -13.80
C TYR A 45 6.77 10.24 -12.95
N ILE A 46 7.60 9.44 -12.25
CA ILE A 46 7.19 8.28 -11.47
C ILE A 46 7.76 8.40 -10.08
N MET A 47 6.92 8.40 -9.05
CA MET A 47 7.37 8.37 -7.66
C MET A 47 7.39 6.92 -7.15
N GLU A 48 8.60 6.39 -6.93
CA GLU A 48 8.81 5.02 -6.41
C GLU A 48 9.22 5.02 -4.93
N GLU A 49 9.73 6.15 -4.43
CA GLU A 49 10.28 6.37 -3.08
C GLU A 49 9.66 7.66 -2.50
N ASP A 50 9.51 7.73 -1.17
CA ASP A 50 8.94 8.89 -0.48
C ASP A 50 9.73 10.17 -0.84
N ASP A 51 9.01 11.23 -1.23
CA ASP A 51 9.52 12.54 -1.63
C ASP A 51 10.49 12.57 -2.84
N VAL A 52 10.63 11.47 -3.59
CA VAL A 52 11.55 11.36 -4.73
C VAL A 52 10.84 10.93 -6.01
N ILE A 53 10.84 11.83 -6.99
CA ILE A 53 10.32 11.60 -8.34
C ILE A 53 11.46 11.09 -9.23
N THR A 54 11.28 9.92 -9.82
CA THR A 54 12.09 9.44 -10.94
C THR A 54 11.51 9.96 -12.23
N VAL A 55 12.27 10.78 -12.96
CA VAL A 55 11.93 11.21 -14.32
C VAL A 55 12.57 10.25 -15.31
N ILE A 56 11.77 9.70 -16.21
CA ILE A 56 12.23 8.92 -17.36
C ILE A 56 12.10 9.81 -18.58
N HIS A 57 13.23 10.22 -19.14
CA HIS A 57 13.23 11.04 -20.35
C HIS A 57 12.89 10.20 -21.57
N LYS A 58 12.46 10.88 -22.64
CA LYS A 58 12.14 10.24 -23.92
C LYS A 58 13.28 9.41 -24.54
N ASP A 59 14.53 9.73 -24.22
CA ASP A 59 15.72 8.97 -24.66
C ASP A 59 16.02 7.73 -23.79
N GLY A 60 15.22 7.51 -22.74
CA GLY A 60 15.34 6.41 -21.79
C GLY A 60 16.30 6.70 -20.63
N SER A 61 16.93 7.87 -20.59
CA SER A 61 17.72 8.30 -19.43
C SER A 61 16.81 8.57 -18.23
N LYS A 62 17.36 8.42 -17.03
CA LYS A 62 16.62 8.58 -15.77
C LYS A 62 17.32 9.55 -14.85
N GLU A 63 16.54 10.40 -14.20
CA GLU A 63 17.00 11.28 -13.12
C GLU A 63 16.08 11.16 -11.90
N LYS A 64 16.62 11.48 -10.72
CA LYS A 64 15.85 11.55 -9.46
C LYS A 64 15.80 13.00 -9.03
N LEU A 65 14.59 13.51 -8.83
CA LEU A 65 14.30 14.86 -8.38
C LEU A 65 13.53 14.79 -7.06
N ALA A 66 13.72 15.79 -6.20
CA ALA A 66 12.80 15.97 -5.09
C ALA A 66 11.43 16.45 -5.61
N ILE A 67 10.36 16.17 -4.87
CA ILE A 67 9.00 16.54 -5.32
C ILE A 67 8.83 18.05 -5.53
N ASP A 68 9.50 18.87 -4.72
CA ASP A 68 9.50 20.33 -4.78
C ASP A 68 10.31 20.89 -5.96
N GLU A 69 11.13 20.05 -6.59
CA GLU A 69 11.86 20.39 -7.81
C GLU A 69 11.07 20.08 -9.09
N THR A 70 9.87 19.48 -8.97
CA THR A 70 9.05 19.13 -10.14
C THR A 70 8.33 20.34 -10.73
N PRO A 71 8.15 20.42 -12.06
CA PRO A 71 7.51 21.56 -12.72
C PRO A 71 6.03 21.75 -12.36
N PHE A 72 5.40 20.71 -11.81
CA PHE A 72 3.98 20.70 -11.43
C PHE A 72 3.78 20.78 -9.91
N TYR A 73 4.84 21.01 -9.12
CA TYR A 73 4.73 21.21 -7.67
C TYR A 73 3.78 22.38 -7.35
N GLU A 74 3.00 22.25 -6.27
CA GLU A 74 1.92 23.18 -5.86
C GLU A 74 0.75 23.33 -6.86
N SER A 75 0.71 22.54 -7.94
CA SER A 75 -0.45 22.49 -8.83
C SER A 75 -1.50 21.48 -8.34
N ALA A 76 -2.75 21.63 -8.78
CA ALA A 76 -3.80 20.64 -8.54
C ALA A 76 -3.41 19.22 -9.02
N LEU A 77 -2.57 19.14 -10.05
CA LEU A 77 -2.05 17.87 -10.58
C LEU A 77 -1.05 17.22 -9.61
N SER A 78 -0.24 18.02 -8.91
CA SER A 78 0.62 17.50 -7.83
C SER A 78 -0.20 17.01 -6.64
N GLU A 79 -1.27 17.70 -6.27
CA GLU A 79 -2.13 17.28 -5.16
C GLU A 79 -2.82 15.95 -5.46
N GLU A 80 -3.41 15.78 -6.65
CA GLU A 80 -4.02 14.50 -7.05
C GLU A 80 -2.98 13.38 -7.12
N TYR A 81 -1.79 13.68 -7.64
CA TYR A 81 -0.69 12.71 -7.70
C TYR A 81 -0.24 12.26 -6.31
N ILE A 82 -0.01 13.20 -5.40
CA ILE A 82 0.38 12.96 -4.00
C ILE A 82 -0.71 12.15 -3.29
N ASN A 83 -1.99 12.52 -3.42
CA ASN A 83 -3.10 11.79 -2.79
C ASN A 83 -3.20 10.35 -3.32
N SER A 84 -3.00 10.13 -4.62
CA SER A 84 -2.97 8.79 -5.22
C SER A 84 -1.79 7.95 -4.72
N LEU A 85 -0.68 8.59 -4.39
CA LEU A 85 0.51 7.96 -3.86
C LEU A 85 0.36 7.59 -2.39
N GLU A 86 -0.14 8.51 -1.57
CA GLU A 86 -0.45 8.23 -0.15
C GLU A 86 -1.39 7.03 -0.04
N SER A 87 -2.45 7.01 -0.84
CA SER A 87 -3.40 5.89 -0.89
C SER A 87 -2.71 4.56 -1.25
N ARG A 88 -1.81 4.57 -2.25
CA ARG A 88 -1.06 3.37 -2.66
C ARG A 88 -0.04 2.94 -1.62
N TYR A 89 0.63 3.90 -0.97
CA TYR A 89 1.59 3.64 0.09
C TYR A 89 0.92 2.99 1.30
N LEU A 90 -0.23 3.53 1.72
CA LEU A 90 -1.06 2.95 2.78
C LEU A 90 -1.47 1.52 2.43
N ALA A 91 -2.03 1.29 1.24
CA ALA A 91 -2.41 -0.05 0.78
C ALA A 91 -1.22 -1.03 0.75
N ARG A 92 -0.04 -0.58 0.30
CA ARG A 92 1.18 -1.39 0.29
C ARG A 92 1.67 -1.70 1.70
N LYS A 93 1.64 -0.73 2.60
CA LYS A 93 2.03 -0.88 4.00
C LYS A 93 1.13 -1.89 4.71
N GLU A 94 -0.19 -1.79 4.50
CA GLU A 94 -1.17 -2.74 5.02
C GLU A 94 -0.94 -4.15 4.48
N SER A 95 -0.73 -4.27 3.17
CA SER A 95 -0.44 -5.56 2.53
C SER A 95 0.83 -6.22 3.08
N LEU A 96 1.92 -5.45 3.21
CA LEU A 96 3.18 -5.94 3.79
C LEU A 96 3.05 -6.27 5.27
N LEU A 97 2.25 -5.51 6.01
CA LEU A 97 1.94 -5.81 7.41
C LEU A 97 1.22 -7.15 7.46
N ALA A 98 0.11 -7.32 6.74
CA ALA A 98 -0.63 -8.59 6.66
C ALA A 98 0.27 -9.79 6.32
N GLU A 99 1.12 -9.67 5.31
CA GLU A 99 2.05 -10.74 4.92
C GLU A 99 3.04 -11.10 6.05
N LYS A 100 3.57 -10.11 6.76
CA LYS A 100 4.46 -10.34 7.91
C LYS A 100 3.71 -10.98 9.07
N LYS A 101 2.48 -10.54 9.34
CA LYS A 101 1.60 -11.09 10.37
C LYS A 101 1.33 -12.58 10.11
N ASP A 102 0.98 -12.94 8.86
CA ASP A 102 0.75 -14.33 8.44
C ASP A 102 2.01 -15.19 8.58
N LYS A 103 3.18 -14.67 8.18
CA LYS A 103 4.46 -15.37 8.37
C LYS A 103 4.76 -15.67 9.83
N LEU A 104 4.44 -14.74 10.73
CA LEU A 104 4.61 -14.94 12.18
C LEU A 104 3.64 -15.99 12.71
N LYS A 105 2.37 -15.96 12.31
CA LYS A 105 1.37 -16.97 12.67
C LYS A 105 1.77 -18.37 12.20
N GLU A 106 2.21 -18.51 10.96
CA GLU A 106 2.67 -19.81 10.41
C GLU A 106 3.96 -20.30 11.10
N ALA A 107 4.90 -19.41 11.42
CA ALA A 107 6.09 -19.76 12.18
C ALA A 107 5.75 -20.24 13.60
N ARG A 108 4.76 -19.61 14.24
CA ARG A 108 4.24 -20.02 15.57
C ARG A 108 3.59 -21.39 15.51
N LYS A 109 2.65 -21.61 14.60
CA LYS A 109 2.02 -22.92 14.38
C LYS A 109 3.05 -24.01 14.14
N SER A 110 4.03 -23.75 13.28
CA SER A 110 5.12 -24.69 13.02
C SER A 110 5.97 -24.99 14.26
N ARG A 111 6.15 -24.02 15.17
CA ARG A 111 6.91 -24.21 16.42
C ARG A 111 6.20 -25.17 17.37
N TYR A 112 4.87 -25.10 17.40
CA TYR A 112 4.05 -25.86 18.35
C TYR A 112 3.29 -27.05 17.73
N ALA A 113 3.46 -27.31 16.43
CA ALA A 113 2.77 -28.35 15.68
C ALA A 113 2.96 -29.77 16.25
N GLU A 114 4.10 -30.03 16.90
CA GLU A 114 4.40 -31.34 17.49
C GLU A 114 3.74 -31.56 18.86
N PHE A 115 3.19 -30.51 19.49
CA PHE A 115 2.56 -30.60 20.80
C PHE A 115 1.05 -30.76 20.66
N SER A 116 0.50 -31.69 21.43
CA SER A 116 -0.94 -31.73 21.66
C SER A 116 -1.39 -30.50 22.44
N ASP A 117 -2.68 -30.25 22.39
CA ASP A 117 -3.34 -29.13 23.07
C ASP A 117 -3.10 -29.17 24.59
N ASP A 118 -3.23 -30.35 25.20
CA ASP A 118 -2.94 -30.57 26.62
C ASP A 118 -1.45 -30.37 26.94
N ASP A 119 -0.55 -30.88 26.10
CA ASP A 119 0.90 -30.74 26.29
C ASP A 119 1.34 -29.27 26.20
N LEU A 120 0.74 -28.51 25.29
CA LEU A 120 1.04 -27.08 25.11
C LEU A 120 0.58 -26.28 26.32
N LEU A 121 -0.63 -26.57 26.85
CA LEU A 121 -1.15 -25.91 28.04
C LEU A 121 -0.32 -26.24 29.29
N GLU A 122 0.12 -27.50 29.45
CA GLU A 122 1.00 -27.88 30.55
C GLU A 122 2.37 -27.20 30.45
N ARG A 123 2.93 -27.12 29.23
CA ARG A 123 4.18 -26.39 28.97
C ARG A 123 4.06 -24.91 29.30
N PHE A 124 2.94 -24.27 28.94
CA PHE A 124 2.68 -22.89 29.32
C PHE A 124 2.66 -22.73 30.85
N LYS A 125 1.87 -23.55 31.56
CA LYS A 125 1.77 -23.49 33.04
C LYS A 125 3.13 -23.68 33.71
N GLN A 126 3.90 -24.63 33.23
CA GLN A 126 5.25 -24.88 33.73
C GLN A 126 6.18 -23.70 33.44
N ALA A 127 6.11 -23.13 32.24
CA ALA A 127 6.91 -21.96 31.88
C ALA A 127 6.58 -20.73 32.71
N HIS A 128 5.30 -20.47 32.95
CA HIS A 128 4.84 -19.39 33.80
C HIS A 128 5.33 -19.57 35.24
N LYS A 129 5.16 -20.77 35.79
CA LYS A 129 5.65 -21.13 37.13
C LYS A 129 7.17 -20.99 37.29
N ASP A 130 7.93 -21.33 36.24
CA ASP A 130 9.39 -21.24 36.24
C ASP A 130 9.89 -19.81 35.99
N GLY A 131 8.99 -18.85 35.73
CA GLY A 131 9.34 -17.46 35.45
C GLY A 131 10.11 -17.31 34.14
N LEU A 132 9.79 -18.13 33.12
CA LEU A 132 10.39 -18.01 31.79
C LEU A 132 10.11 -16.62 31.19
N ASP A 133 10.90 -16.26 30.17
CA ASP A 133 10.76 -14.98 29.48
C ASP A 133 9.31 -14.73 28.99
N MET A 134 8.77 -13.55 29.28
CA MET A 134 7.38 -13.18 28.97
C MET A 134 7.07 -13.29 27.47
N THR A 135 8.04 -13.00 26.59
CA THR A 135 7.87 -13.16 25.14
C THR A 135 7.54 -14.60 24.77
N ARG A 136 8.18 -15.57 25.44
CA ARG A 136 7.91 -17.00 25.20
C ARG A 136 6.56 -17.42 25.77
N GLN A 137 6.18 -16.87 26.92
CA GLN A 137 4.87 -17.11 27.51
C GLN A 137 3.76 -16.57 26.61
N LEU A 138 3.92 -15.37 26.06
CA LEU A 138 3.02 -14.77 25.08
C LEU A 138 2.94 -15.58 23.78
N ASP A 139 4.06 -16.07 23.24
CA ASP A 139 4.05 -16.90 22.02
C ASP A 139 3.28 -18.22 22.22
N MET A 140 3.44 -18.87 23.38
CA MET A 140 2.67 -20.07 23.76
C MET A 140 1.19 -19.75 23.98
N MET A 141 0.89 -18.65 24.67
CA MET A 141 -0.49 -18.22 24.93
C MET A 141 -1.22 -17.87 23.64
N ALA A 142 -0.57 -17.17 22.71
CA ALA A 142 -1.16 -16.82 21.43
C ALA A 142 -1.47 -18.07 20.59
N GLU A 143 -0.65 -19.12 20.64
CA GLU A 143 -0.99 -20.41 20.02
C GLU A 143 -2.18 -21.11 20.72
N LEU A 144 -2.25 -21.05 22.05
CA LEU A 144 -3.38 -21.61 22.80
C LEU A 144 -4.70 -20.90 22.47
N VAL A 145 -4.65 -19.59 22.27
CA VAL A 145 -5.79 -18.78 21.79
C VAL A 145 -6.14 -19.13 20.34
N ASP A 146 -5.16 -19.20 19.45
CA ASP A 146 -5.35 -19.56 18.03
C ASP A 146 -5.99 -20.95 17.87
N ARG A 147 -5.71 -21.89 18.78
CA ARG A 147 -6.32 -23.24 18.82
C ARG A 147 -7.70 -23.29 19.51
N GLY A 148 -8.13 -22.19 20.13
CA GLY A 148 -9.39 -22.11 20.86
C GLY A 148 -9.39 -22.81 22.22
N LEU A 149 -8.21 -23.04 22.81
CA LEU A 149 -8.08 -23.63 24.15
C LEU A 149 -8.28 -22.63 25.27
N VAL A 150 -7.91 -21.38 25.01
CA VAL A 150 -7.97 -20.26 25.94
C VAL A 150 -8.64 -19.11 25.21
N SER A 151 -9.61 -18.45 25.82
CA SER A 151 -10.18 -17.22 25.26
C SER A 151 -9.22 -16.04 25.44
N GLY A 152 -9.31 -15.02 24.60
CA GLY A 152 -8.52 -13.80 24.76
C GLY A 152 -8.64 -13.23 26.19
N ASP A 153 -9.86 -13.16 26.72
CA ASP A 153 -10.10 -12.66 28.09
C ASP A 153 -9.41 -13.51 29.17
N GLU A 154 -9.43 -14.85 29.05
CA GLU A 154 -8.76 -15.76 29.98
C GLU A 154 -7.23 -15.71 29.86
N ALA A 155 -6.71 -15.30 28.71
CA ALA A 155 -5.27 -15.25 28.47
C ALA A 155 -4.58 -14.20 29.35
N ALA A 156 -5.21 -13.04 29.59
CA ALA A 156 -4.66 -12.00 30.47
C ALA A 156 -4.55 -12.50 31.91
N ASP A 157 -5.60 -13.18 32.38
CA ASP A 157 -5.65 -13.76 33.72
C ASP A 157 -4.58 -14.86 33.89
N LEU A 158 -4.42 -15.73 32.88
CA LEU A 158 -3.41 -16.80 32.89
C LEU A 158 -1.97 -16.29 32.81
N LEU A 159 -1.75 -15.13 32.19
CA LEU A 159 -0.45 -14.46 32.12
C LEU A 159 -0.18 -13.55 33.33
N GLU A 160 -1.18 -13.34 34.19
CA GLU A 160 -1.14 -12.41 35.33
C GLU A 160 -0.76 -10.97 34.90
N ILE A 161 -1.28 -10.51 33.77
CA ILE A 161 -1.05 -9.16 33.23
C ILE A 161 -2.35 -8.35 33.16
N ASP A 162 -2.24 -7.02 33.11
CA ASP A 162 -3.39 -6.16 32.83
C ASP A 162 -3.91 -6.49 31.41
N PRO A 163 -5.22 -6.76 31.23
CA PRO A 163 -5.81 -6.99 29.91
C PRO A 163 -5.48 -5.89 28.88
N LYS A 164 -5.25 -4.64 29.32
CA LYS A 164 -4.85 -3.54 28.41
C LYS A 164 -3.45 -3.69 27.84
N MET A 165 -2.62 -4.53 28.44
CA MET A 165 -1.25 -4.84 28.01
C MET A 165 -1.21 -6.09 27.14
N MET A 166 -2.36 -6.75 26.95
CA MET A 166 -2.48 -7.97 26.18
C MET A 166 -2.86 -7.63 24.74
N ASP A 167 -1.89 -7.79 23.86
CA ASP A 167 -2.07 -7.77 22.41
C ASP A 167 -1.60 -9.13 21.86
N LEU A 168 -2.51 -10.11 21.91
CA LEU A 168 -2.30 -11.44 21.34
C LEU A 168 -2.72 -11.47 19.86
N ASP A 169 -3.61 -10.54 19.52
CA ASP A 169 -4.14 -10.34 18.20
C ASP A 169 -3.22 -9.42 17.42
N ILE A 170 -2.37 -10.08 16.68
CA ILE A 170 -1.94 -9.56 15.40
C ILE A 170 -3.17 -9.58 14.43
N GLU A 171 -4.30 -8.96 14.79
CA GLU A 171 -5.47 -8.74 13.96
C GLU A 171 -5.35 -7.36 13.31
N LEU A 172 -5.76 -7.25 12.05
CA LEU A 172 -5.94 -5.94 11.43
C LEU A 172 -7.26 -5.45 11.98
N GLU A 173 -7.24 -4.44 12.85
CA GLU A 173 -8.43 -3.59 12.95
C GLU A 173 -8.70 -3.11 11.53
N GLU A 174 -9.89 -3.42 11.00
CA GLU A 174 -10.34 -2.81 9.75
C GLU A 174 -10.19 -1.29 9.91
N PRO A 175 -9.64 -0.57 8.92
CA PRO A 175 -9.47 0.86 9.03
C PRO A 175 -10.81 1.48 9.41
N VAL A 176 -10.81 2.22 10.51
CA VAL A 176 -11.98 3.00 10.94
C VAL A 176 -12.32 3.91 9.76
N GLU A 177 -13.43 3.65 9.06
CA GLU A 177 -13.97 4.61 8.11
C GLU A 177 -14.26 5.88 8.91
N GLU A 178 -13.44 6.91 8.71
CA GLU A 178 -13.74 8.24 9.22
C GLU A 178 -15.05 8.69 8.59
N VAL A 179 -16.14 8.58 9.34
CA VAL A 179 -17.42 9.17 8.96
C VAL A 179 -17.25 10.68 9.09
N GLU A 180 -16.88 11.34 7.99
CA GLU A 180 -16.94 12.79 7.86
C GLU A 180 -18.34 13.28 8.28
N ASN A 181 -18.40 14.14 9.30
CA ASN A 181 -19.61 14.87 9.71
C ASN A 181 -19.53 16.32 9.25
#